data_AF-A0A7Y4SWT2-F1
#
_entry.id   AF-A0A7Y4SWT2-F1
#
_cell.length_a   1.000
_cell.length_b   1.000
_cell.length_c   1.000
_cell.angle_alpha   90.00
_cell.angle_beta   90.00
_cell.angle_gamma   90.00
#
_symmetry.space_group_name_H-M   'P 1'
#
loop_
_entity.id
_entity.type
_entity.pdbx_description
1 polymer ?
#
loop_
_entity_poly.entity_id
_entity_poly.type
_entity_poly.pdbx_seq_one_letter_code
_entity_poly.pdbx_strand_id
1 'polypeptide(L)'
;MSNAGSSRSGASFTPTRRASLIEQGSRQDSLWGGNYHPELDEEECIEYESLINIRPASGNPGLEVQNPAIRATIRAVVFSLIGSGRPHP
;
A
#
# COMPACT_ATOMS: atom_id res chain seq x y z
N MET A 1 23.79 40.33 -28.01
CA MET A 1 24.36 39.23 -27.20
C MET A 1 23.64 39.23 -25.86
N SER A 2 23.40 38.05 -25.28
CA SER A 2 22.53 37.73 -24.11
C SER A 2 21.07 37.44 -24.50
N ASN A 3 20.37 36.40 -24.01
CA ASN A 3 20.65 35.44 -22.94
C ASN A 3 19.92 34.09 -23.20
N ALA A 4 20.40 33.06 -22.52
CA ALA A 4 20.04 31.64 -22.55
C ALA A 4 18.54 31.30 -22.50
N GLY A 5 18.14 30.33 -23.33
CA GLY A 5 16.91 29.56 -23.18
C GLY A 5 17.17 28.33 -22.31
N SER A 6 16.56 28.34 -21.13
CA SER A 6 16.70 27.35 -20.06
C SER A 6 16.46 25.90 -20.50
N SER A 7 17.34 25.04 -19.98
CA SER A 7 17.28 23.60 -19.91
C SER A 7 15.91 23.07 -19.49
N ARG A 8 15.30 22.20 -20.30
CA ARG A 8 14.33 21.22 -19.79
C ARG A 8 15.09 19.95 -19.43
N SER A 9 15.50 19.86 -18.17
CA SER A 9 15.89 18.59 -17.57
C SER A 9 14.65 17.71 -17.52
N GLY A 10 14.60 16.69 -18.40
CA GLY A 10 13.60 15.63 -18.33
C GLY A 10 13.83 14.80 -17.08
N ALA A 11 13.17 15.15 -15.98
CA ALA A 11 13.02 14.25 -14.86
C ALA A 11 12.05 13.15 -15.30
N SER A 12 12.58 11.96 -15.58
CA SER A 12 11.75 10.76 -15.76
C SER A 12 11.06 10.46 -14.44
N PHE A 13 9.78 10.85 -14.32
CA PHE A 13 8.96 10.53 -13.17
C PHE A 13 8.55 9.06 -13.27
N THR A 14 9.21 8.19 -12.52
CA THR A 14 8.72 6.83 -12.30
C THR A 14 7.62 6.90 -11.24
N PRO A 15 6.35 6.68 -11.59
CA PRO A 15 5.27 6.73 -10.62
C PRO A 15 5.49 5.66 -9.55
N THR A 16 5.34 6.05 -8.30
CA THR A 16 5.33 5.07 -7.20
C THR A 16 4.17 4.08 -7.40
N ARG A 17 4.29 2.86 -6.89
CA ARG A 17 3.25 1.81 -7.00
C ARG A 17 1.84 2.29 -6.61
N ARG A 18 1.75 3.25 -5.68
CA ARG A 18 0.49 3.89 -5.26
C ARG A 18 -0.14 4.74 -6.37
N ALA A 19 0.68 5.54 -7.07
CA ALA A 19 0.21 6.39 -8.15
C ALA A 19 -0.35 5.53 -9.30
N SER A 20 0.31 4.42 -9.62
CA SER A 20 -0.18 3.47 -10.63
C SER A 20 -1.53 2.81 -10.26
N LEU A 21 -1.76 2.50 -8.98
CA LEU A 21 -3.05 1.94 -8.54
C LEU A 21 -4.20 2.95 -8.65
N ILE A 22 -3.93 4.23 -8.38
CA ILE A 22 -4.93 5.30 -8.54
C ILE A 22 -5.25 5.51 -10.02
N GLU A 23 -4.21 5.53 -10.88
CA GLU A 23 -4.39 5.63 -12.34
C GLU A 23 -5.18 4.45 -12.93
N GLN A 24 -5.08 3.27 -12.34
CA GLN A 24 -5.87 2.08 -12.72
C GLN A 24 -7.30 2.08 -12.15
N GLY A 25 -7.75 3.19 -11.56
CA GLY A 25 -9.13 3.37 -11.10
C GLY A 25 -9.38 3.02 -9.63
N SER A 26 -8.33 2.70 -8.85
CA SER A 26 -8.49 2.49 -7.41
C SER A 26 -8.80 3.81 -6.72
N ARG A 27 -9.85 3.83 -5.90
CA ARG A 27 -10.13 4.99 -5.05
C ARG A 27 -9.00 5.15 -4.04
N GLN A 28 -8.48 6.36 -3.90
CA GLN A 28 -7.40 6.67 -2.95
C GLN A 28 -7.78 6.30 -1.51
N ASP A 29 -9.07 6.42 -1.17
CA ASP A 29 -9.64 6.02 0.13
C ASP A 29 -9.59 4.51 0.39
N SER A 30 -9.52 3.68 -0.67
CA SER A 30 -9.54 2.22 -0.58
C SER A 30 -8.14 1.60 -0.52
N LEU A 31 -7.08 2.40 -0.64
CA LEU A 31 -5.71 1.89 -0.61
C LEU A 31 -5.25 1.68 0.83
N TRP A 32 -4.88 0.45 1.20
CA TRP A 32 -4.24 0.12 2.47
C TRP A 32 -2.89 -0.54 2.22
N GLY A 33 -1.94 -0.30 3.12
CA GLY A 33 -0.58 -0.83 3.02
C GLY A 33 -0.31 -1.86 4.11
N GLY A 34 0.60 -2.77 3.81
CA GLY A 34 1.05 -3.82 4.70
C GLY A 34 2.08 -4.70 4.02
N ASN A 35 2.70 -5.58 4.81
CA ASN A 35 3.61 -6.61 4.29
C ASN A 35 2.92 -7.97 4.39
N TYR A 36 3.31 -8.88 3.51
CA TYR A 36 2.86 -10.26 3.53
C TYR A 36 4.07 -11.19 3.61
N HIS A 37 4.05 -12.07 4.61
CA HIS A 37 5.12 -13.01 4.96
C HIS A 37 4.59 -14.44 4.80
N PRO A 38 4.70 -15.05 3.60
CA PRO A 38 4.19 -16.41 3.35
C PRO A 38 4.83 -17.48 4.22
N GLU A 39 5.98 -17.19 4.83
CA GLU A 39 6.71 -18.10 5.70
C GLU A 39 6.19 -18.18 7.14
N LEU A 40 5.37 -17.22 7.57
CA LEU A 40 4.77 -17.14 8.90
C LEU A 40 3.37 -17.78 8.91
N ASP A 41 2.86 -18.14 10.08
CA ASP A 41 1.55 -18.75 10.25
C ASP A 41 0.40 -17.76 9.96
N GLU A 42 -0.83 -18.29 9.88
CA GLU A 42 -2.04 -17.55 9.51
C GLU A 42 -2.25 -16.26 10.32
N GLU A 43 -1.85 -16.25 11.58
CA GLU A 43 -2.00 -15.11 12.50
C GLU A 43 -0.99 -13.99 12.23
N GLU A 44 0.21 -14.33 11.74
CA GLU A 44 1.36 -13.41 11.62
C GLU A 44 1.73 -13.09 10.17
N CYS A 45 1.20 -13.83 9.20
CA CYS A 45 1.54 -13.68 7.78
C CYS A 45 1.14 -12.32 7.15
N ILE A 46 0.34 -11.49 7.83
CA ILE A 46 -0.06 -10.16 7.37
C ILE A 46 0.33 -9.12 8.42
N GLU A 47 1.25 -8.22 8.06
CA GLU A 47 1.54 -7.02 8.82
C GLU A 47 0.67 -5.85 8.34
N TYR A 48 -0.01 -5.18 9.28
CA TYR A 48 -0.92 -4.07 8.98
C TYR A 48 -0.25 -2.68 9.13
N GLU A 49 1.07 -2.64 9.27
CA GLU A 49 1.83 -1.42 9.46
C GLU A 49 2.41 -0.89 8.16
N SER A 50 2.06 0.35 7.81
CA SER A 50 2.64 1.04 6.66
C SER A 50 2.45 2.54 6.77
N LEU A 51 3.43 3.34 6.32
CA LEU A 51 3.34 4.80 6.31
C LEU A 51 2.11 5.32 5.56
N ILE A 52 1.59 4.56 4.59
CA ILE A 52 0.44 4.95 3.78
C ILE A 52 -0.90 4.85 4.53
N ASN A 53 -0.90 4.21 5.71
CA ASN A 53 -2.07 4.03 6.56
C ASN A 53 -2.31 5.23 7.48
N ILE A 54 -1.33 6.13 7.65
CA ILE A 54 -1.47 7.37 8.43
C ILE A 54 -2.44 8.31 7.69
N ARG A 55 -3.69 8.32 8.15
CA ARG A 55 -4.83 9.06 7.58
C ARG A 55 -5.74 9.58 8.70
N PRO A 56 -5.32 10.62 9.44
CA PRO A 56 -6.15 11.21 10.48
C PRO A 56 -7.56 11.60 9.98
N ALA A 57 -7.66 12.13 8.75
CA ALA A 57 -8.93 12.53 8.14
C ALA A 57 -9.89 11.37 7.86
N SER A 58 -9.38 10.14 7.72
CA SER A 58 -10.17 8.91 7.51
C SER A 58 -10.33 8.09 8.79
N GLY A 59 -9.96 8.65 9.95
CA GLY A 59 -10.06 7.98 11.25
C GLY A 59 -8.95 6.96 11.55
N ASN A 60 -7.82 6.99 10.83
CA ASN A 60 -6.67 6.12 11.09
C ASN A 60 -5.39 6.94 11.30
N PRO A 61 -5.17 7.56 12.48
CA PRO A 61 -4.02 8.44 12.70
C PRO A 61 -2.67 7.70 12.81
N GLY A 62 -2.67 6.36 12.96
CA GLY A 62 -1.48 5.54 13.18
C GLY A 62 -0.93 4.85 11.93
N LEU A 63 0.24 4.23 12.10
CA LEU A 63 0.91 3.40 11.10
C LEU A 63 0.14 2.09 10.84
N GLU A 64 -0.45 1.55 11.90
CA GLU A 64 -1.23 0.33 11.85
C GLU A 64 -2.67 0.62 11.38
N VAL A 65 -3.28 -0.30 10.64
CA VAL A 65 -4.73 -0.24 10.34
C VAL A 65 -5.51 -0.52 11.61
N GLN A 66 -6.09 0.48 12.27
CA GLN A 66 -6.74 0.31 13.58
C GLN A 66 -8.14 -0.31 13.49
N ASN A 67 -8.82 -0.16 12.34
CA ASN A 67 -10.18 -0.65 12.19
C ASN A 67 -10.20 -2.18 11.93
N PRO A 68 -10.82 -2.99 12.81
CA PRO A 68 -10.82 -4.44 12.68
C PRO A 68 -11.62 -4.94 11.46
N ALA A 69 -12.67 -4.23 11.03
CA ALA A 69 -13.43 -4.60 9.84
C ALA A 69 -12.59 -4.43 8.55
N ILE A 70 -11.72 -3.43 8.55
CA ILE A 70 -10.77 -3.22 7.44
C ILE A 70 -9.71 -4.31 7.44
N ARG A 71 -9.15 -4.68 8.61
CA ARG A 71 -8.22 -5.82 8.70
C ARG A 71 -8.86 -7.12 8.22
N ALA A 72 -10.11 -7.40 8.61
CA ALA A 72 -10.84 -8.58 8.15
C ALA A 72 -11.04 -8.58 6.63
N THR A 73 -11.33 -7.42 6.03
CA THR A 73 -11.44 -7.27 4.58
C THR A 73 -10.10 -7.52 3.88
N ILE A 74 -9.02 -6.92 4.38
CA ILE A 74 -7.66 -7.14 3.87
C ILE A 74 -7.30 -8.63 3.95
N ARG A 75 -7.51 -9.26 5.10
CA ARG A 75 -7.25 -10.69 5.32
C ARG A 75 -8.01 -11.56 4.33
N ALA A 76 -9.31 -11.34 4.16
CA ALA A 76 -10.12 -12.10 3.21
C ALA A 76 -9.60 -11.98 1.77
N VAL A 77 -9.23 -10.77 1.34
CA VAL A 77 -8.67 -10.54 0.01
C VAL A 77 -7.30 -11.21 -0.15
N VAL A 78 -6.39 -11.04 0.82
CA VAL A 78 -5.06 -11.66 0.79
C VAL A 78 -5.17 -13.18 0.77
N PHE A 79 -6.02 -13.77 1.60
CA PHE A 79 -6.18 -15.22 1.69
C PHE A 79 -6.81 -15.81 0.44
N SER A 80 -7.73 -15.08 -0.20
CA SER A 80 -8.33 -15.49 -1.46
C SER A 80 -7.38 -15.40 -2.66
N LEU A 81 -6.42 -14.47 -2.65
CA LEU A 81 -5.60 -14.17 -3.83
C LEU A 81 -4.17 -14.70 -3.73
N ILE A 82 -3.61 -14.75 -2.52
CA ILE A 82 -2.20 -15.07 -2.26
C ILE A 82 -2.08 -16.32 -1.41
N GLY A 83 -2.84 -16.39 -0.31
CA GLY A 83 -2.79 -17.51 0.63
C GLY A 83 -2.77 -17.03 2.09
N SER A 84 -2.81 -17.99 3.00
CA SER A 84 -2.99 -17.77 4.43
C SER A 84 -1.71 -17.96 5.24
N GLY A 85 -0.56 -17.58 4.68
CA GLY A 85 0.75 -17.87 5.26
C GLY A 85 1.14 -19.33 5.07
N ARG A 86 2.14 -19.78 5.82
CA ARG A 86 2.71 -21.11 5.64
C ARG A 86 1.67 -22.17 5.98
N PRO A 87 1.63 -23.27 5.22
CA PRO A 87 2.14 -24.49 5.83
C PRO A 87 3.14 -25.17 4.90
N HIS A 88 4.36 -25.38 5.39
CA HIS A 88 5.40 -26.11 4.68
C HIS A 88 6.21 -26.93 5.69
N PRO A 89 6.51 -28.21 5.38
CA PRO A 89 5.65 -29.38 5.13
C PRO A 89 4.94 -29.95 6.37
#